data_AF-A0A0C9TLI9-F1
#
_entry.id   AF-A0A0C9TLI9-F1
#
_cell.length_a   1.000
_cell.length_b   1.000
_cell.length_c   1.000
_cell.angle_alpha   90.00
_cell.angle_beta   90.00
_cell.angle_gamma   90.00
#
_symmetry.space_group_name_H-M   'P 1'
#
loop_
_entity.id
_entity.type
_entity.pdbx_description
1 polymer ?
#
loop_
_entity_poly.entity_id
_entity_poly.type
_entity_poly.pdbx_seq_one_letter_code
_entity_poly.pdbx_strand_id
1 'polypeptide(L)'
;MRLMQLQKPEVKNNRKTLRKLPARLAILKYFLEYLFAEPDAAFFKSLGLNCVRIADDDNPRVLKTDGFRHLDRAIETCAKHQIYTIIDMHTAPGGQNGGWHCDAGVHIAGFWVHKDFQDRRVWLWEEIARHYKDNPWVAGYNLMNEPAESHSTGLVHFYDRVYEAIRTIDENHILFLDGNTYSIDFSAFPDDAKERWKNAAFTMQAEFLQYVVYGFPASPAPHDRDTYQRKRAWMDQRGLCVWNGEWGPVYARREYDGEETDEINERRYNVLKDQLDIYALHRLSWSIWLYKDIGFQGMVYVSRDTPCMKIFDKLLEQKFRLAVDAWGTNDRYVRHIYQPIIDLIKENMAEVNRSLYPPIWSLENRVARLSRTMLVAEFVVKEWADTLKGLSFEQFDEIAASFKFENCVKREGLNNLGTIGQ
;
A
#
# COMPACT_ATOMS: atom_id res chain seq x y z
N MET A 1 -2.39 18.09 5.83
CA MET A 1 -3.47 17.13 5.49
C MET A 1 -3.07 15.77 6.07
N ARG A 2 -3.93 15.14 6.89
CA ARG A 2 -3.62 13.90 7.65
C ARG A 2 -4.52 12.78 7.10
N LEU A 3 -3.93 11.74 6.52
CA LEU A 3 -4.58 10.87 5.53
C LEU A 3 -4.39 9.38 5.83
N MET A 4 -5.08 8.51 5.08
CA MET A 4 -5.10 7.07 5.34
C MET A 4 -5.49 6.23 4.11
N GLN A 5 -5.02 4.99 4.08
CA GLN A 5 -5.26 4.04 2.99
C GLN A 5 -6.25 2.92 3.33
N LEU A 6 -7.13 2.59 2.37
CA LEU A 6 -7.91 1.35 2.36
C LEU A 6 -7.27 0.39 1.35
N GLN A 7 -6.72 -0.72 1.83
CA GLN A 7 -6.22 -1.78 0.96
C GLN A 7 -7.00 -3.08 1.21
N LYS A 8 -7.28 -3.83 0.14
CA LYS A 8 -7.78 -5.21 0.25
C LYS A 8 -6.73 -6.07 0.99
N PRO A 9 -7.13 -6.95 1.94
CA PRO A 9 -6.23 -7.88 2.63
C PRO A 9 -5.43 -8.71 1.63
N GLU A 10 -4.21 -9.08 2.03
CA GLU A 10 -3.20 -9.82 1.26
C GLU A 10 -3.67 -11.20 0.76
N VAL A 11 -4.47 -11.21 -0.29
CA VAL A 11 -4.75 -12.39 -1.12
C VAL A 11 -4.73 -11.96 -2.59
N LYS A 12 -3.59 -11.42 -3.03
CA LYS A 12 -3.45 -10.84 -4.39
C LYS A 12 -2.63 -11.70 -5.35
N ASN A 13 -1.85 -12.67 -4.86
CA ASN A 13 -0.90 -13.41 -5.70
C ASN A 13 -1.49 -14.43 -6.70
N ASN A 14 -2.82 -14.57 -6.88
CA ASN A 14 -3.32 -15.43 -7.96
C ASN A 14 -4.79 -15.21 -8.35
N ARG A 15 -5.10 -14.04 -8.95
CA ARG A 15 -6.42 -13.79 -9.55
C ARG A 15 -6.85 -14.90 -10.53
N LYS A 16 -5.92 -15.55 -11.24
CA LYS A 16 -6.24 -16.63 -12.20
C LYS A 16 -6.82 -17.89 -11.54
N THR A 17 -6.36 -18.26 -10.35
CA THR A 17 -6.88 -19.42 -9.59
C THR A 17 -8.25 -19.13 -8.99
N LEU A 18 -8.47 -17.88 -8.56
CA LEU A 18 -9.74 -17.41 -7.99
C LEU A 18 -10.86 -17.20 -9.02
N ARG A 19 -10.54 -17.12 -10.31
CA ARG A 19 -11.51 -16.95 -11.42
C ARG A 19 -12.51 -18.10 -11.57
N LYS A 20 -12.22 -19.28 -11.00
CA LYS A 20 -13.06 -20.48 -11.13
C LYS A 20 -14.09 -20.68 -10.02
N LEU A 21 -14.19 -19.75 -9.06
CA LEU A 21 -15.15 -19.82 -7.96
C LEU A 21 -16.36 -18.91 -8.24
N PRO A 22 -17.58 -19.45 -8.46
CA PRO A 22 -18.80 -18.67 -8.67
C PRO A 22 -19.10 -17.66 -7.54
N ALA A 23 -18.58 -17.91 -6.33
CA ALA A 23 -18.75 -17.07 -5.14
C ALA A 23 -17.90 -15.77 -5.13
N ARG A 24 -16.95 -15.57 -6.06
CA ARG A 24 -16.02 -14.41 -6.06
C ARG A 24 -16.74 -13.06 -6.13
N LEU A 25 -17.79 -12.94 -6.94
CA LEU A 25 -18.48 -11.67 -7.18
C LEU A 25 -19.24 -11.17 -5.94
N ALA A 26 -19.82 -12.09 -5.17
CA ALA A 26 -20.52 -11.77 -3.92
C ALA A 26 -19.53 -11.36 -2.82
N ILE A 27 -18.49 -12.15 -2.60
CA ILE A 27 -17.49 -11.91 -1.55
C ILE A 27 -16.82 -10.56 -1.75
N LEU A 28 -16.33 -10.24 -2.95
CA LEU A 28 -15.70 -8.93 -3.21
C LEU A 28 -16.68 -7.78 -3.04
N LYS A 29 -17.95 -7.96 -3.39
CA LYS A 29 -18.98 -6.92 -3.26
C LYS A 29 -19.26 -6.58 -1.80
N TYR A 30 -19.59 -7.58 -0.98
CA TYR A 30 -19.87 -7.37 0.46
C TYR A 30 -18.63 -6.98 1.23
N PHE A 31 -17.49 -7.59 0.90
CA PHE A 31 -16.22 -7.23 1.51
C PHE A 31 -15.89 -5.75 1.29
N LEU A 32 -16.03 -5.24 0.07
CA LEU A 32 -15.79 -3.82 -0.22
C LEU A 32 -16.82 -2.90 0.47
N GLU A 33 -18.06 -3.37 0.66
CA GLU A 33 -19.11 -2.61 1.34
C GLU A 33 -18.89 -2.53 2.86
N TYR A 34 -18.43 -3.62 3.49
CA TYR A 34 -18.17 -3.69 4.94
C TYR A 34 -16.79 -3.22 5.36
N LEU A 35 -15.79 -3.25 4.47
CA LEU A 35 -14.44 -2.78 4.78
C LEU A 35 -14.44 -1.30 5.19
N PHE A 36 -15.28 -0.49 4.55
CA PHE A 36 -15.45 0.93 4.85
C PHE A 36 -16.91 1.35 4.67
N ALA A 37 -17.55 1.80 5.75
CA ALA A 37 -18.95 2.25 5.79
C ALA A 37 -19.09 3.56 6.62
N GLU A 38 -20.31 4.06 6.81
CA GLU A 38 -20.56 5.31 7.57
C GLU A 38 -19.92 5.34 8.97
N PRO A 39 -19.97 4.26 9.80
CA PRO A 39 -19.29 4.26 11.09
C PRO A 39 -17.77 4.45 10.98
N ASP A 40 -17.15 3.92 9.91
CA ASP A 40 -15.72 4.08 9.67
C ASP A 40 -15.36 5.53 9.36
N ALA A 41 -16.13 6.21 8.52
CA ALA A 41 -15.92 7.62 8.21
C ALA A 41 -16.19 8.52 9.42
N ALA A 42 -17.18 8.21 10.25
CA ALA A 42 -17.45 8.93 11.49
C ALA A 42 -16.28 8.81 12.48
N PHE A 43 -15.74 7.59 12.65
CA PHE A 43 -14.56 7.37 13.47
C PHE A 43 -13.33 8.09 12.91
N PHE A 44 -13.13 8.03 11.59
CA PHE A 44 -12.02 8.71 10.91
C PHE A 44 -12.02 10.22 11.15
N LYS A 45 -13.20 10.87 11.03
CA LYS A 45 -13.38 12.28 11.38
C LYS A 45 -13.04 12.57 12.84
N SER A 46 -13.43 11.68 13.76
CA SER A 46 -13.17 11.84 15.20
C SER A 46 -11.69 11.89 15.54
N LEU A 47 -10.83 11.30 14.69
CA LEU A 47 -9.37 11.33 14.81
C LEU A 47 -8.72 12.54 14.12
N GLY A 48 -9.52 13.45 13.54
CA GLY A 48 -9.01 14.62 12.80
C GLY A 48 -8.39 14.28 11.45
N LEU A 49 -8.68 13.09 10.90
CA LEU A 49 -8.17 12.63 9.61
C LEU A 49 -9.14 12.99 8.48
N ASN A 50 -8.62 13.29 7.28
CA ASN A 50 -9.42 13.93 6.23
C ASN A 50 -9.17 13.49 4.78
N CYS A 51 -8.56 12.32 4.50
CA CYS A 51 -8.77 11.63 3.20
C CYS A 51 -8.46 10.11 3.15
N VAL A 52 -9.05 9.45 2.13
CA VAL A 52 -9.00 8.00 1.84
C VAL A 52 -8.48 7.70 0.40
N ARG A 53 -7.98 6.47 0.12
CA ARG A 53 -7.31 5.99 -1.13
C ARG A 53 -7.80 4.60 -1.62
N ILE A 54 -8.11 4.37 -2.92
CA ILE A 54 -8.84 3.17 -3.46
C ILE A 54 -8.41 2.76 -4.92
N ALA A 55 -8.40 1.45 -5.31
CA ALA A 55 -8.02 0.93 -6.66
C ALA A 55 -8.84 -0.30 -7.24
N ASP A 56 -8.95 -0.46 -8.59
CA ASP A 56 -9.58 -1.61 -9.35
C ASP A 56 -9.01 -1.85 -10.80
N ASP A 57 -9.21 -3.05 -11.42
CA ASP A 57 -9.32 -3.35 -12.90
C ASP A 57 -9.51 -4.89 -13.18
N ASP A 58 -10.25 -5.33 -14.22
CA ASP A 58 -10.26 -6.72 -14.75
C ASP A 58 -10.68 -6.87 -16.27
N ASN A 59 -10.85 -5.80 -17.07
CA ASN A 59 -11.11 -5.90 -18.54
C ASN A 59 -10.59 -4.67 -19.32
N PRO A 60 -9.61 -4.80 -20.24
CA PRO A 60 -8.91 -3.65 -20.78
C PRO A 60 -9.78 -2.78 -21.69
N ARG A 61 -9.72 -1.46 -21.48
CA ARG A 61 -10.43 -0.42 -22.25
C ARG A 61 -11.95 -0.58 -22.28
N VAL A 62 -12.52 -1.28 -21.31
CA VAL A 62 -13.96 -1.40 -21.13
C VAL A 62 -14.25 -1.08 -19.67
N LEU A 63 -14.83 0.10 -19.42
CA LEU A 63 -15.38 0.39 -18.11
C LEU A 63 -16.55 -0.57 -17.86
N LYS A 64 -16.59 -1.14 -16.66
CA LYS A 64 -17.78 -1.85 -16.20
C LYS A 64 -18.89 -0.82 -15.99
N THR A 65 -20.14 -1.19 -16.28
CA THR A 65 -21.32 -0.30 -16.12
C THR A 65 -21.40 0.31 -14.71
N ASP A 66 -20.97 -0.44 -13.68
CA ASP A 66 -20.89 0.00 -12.28
C ASP A 66 -19.44 0.13 -11.78
N GLY A 67 -18.47 0.42 -12.67
CA GLY A 67 -17.04 0.41 -12.37
C GLY A 67 -16.64 1.37 -11.25
N PHE A 68 -17.33 2.49 -11.11
CA PHE A 68 -17.07 3.50 -10.09
C PHE A 68 -17.96 3.40 -8.85
N ARG A 69 -19.00 2.54 -8.84
CA ARG A 69 -20.03 2.49 -7.78
C ARG A 69 -19.47 2.44 -6.36
N HIS A 70 -18.46 1.60 -6.13
CA HIS A 70 -17.87 1.46 -4.80
C HIS A 70 -16.98 2.66 -4.41
N LEU A 71 -16.32 3.26 -5.41
CA LEU A 71 -15.50 4.45 -5.24
C LEU A 71 -16.40 5.66 -4.95
N ASP A 72 -17.47 5.84 -5.71
CA ASP A 72 -18.49 6.87 -5.51
C ASP A 72 -19.08 6.78 -4.10
N ARG A 73 -19.54 5.59 -3.69
CA ARG A 73 -20.05 5.36 -2.32
C ARG A 73 -19.05 5.76 -1.25
N ALA A 74 -17.77 5.41 -1.42
CA ALA A 74 -16.73 5.74 -0.46
C ALA A 74 -16.45 7.26 -0.41
N ILE A 75 -16.39 7.92 -1.56
CA ILE A 75 -16.22 9.38 -1.68
C ILE A 75 -17.41 10.10 -1.05
N GLU A 76 -18.64 9.70 -1.36
CA GLU A 76 -19.85 10.28 -0.78
C GLU A 76 -19.91 10.10 0.75
N THR A 77 -19.49 8.93 1.24
CA THR A 77 -19.38 8.67 2.67
C THR A 77 -18.35 9.60 3.31
N CYS A 78 -17.17 9.76 2.70
CA CYS A 78 -16.16 10.72 3.16
C CYS A 78 -16.69 12.16 3.13
N ALA A 79 -17.36 12.56 2.05
CA ALA A 79 -17.94 13.88 1.86
C ALA A 79 -18.93 14.27 2.96
N LYS A 80 -19.86 13.37 3.33
CA LYS A 80 -20.81 13.58 4.45
C LYS A 80 -20.11 13.91 5.76
N HIS A 81 -18.88 13.41 5.93
CA HIS A 81 -18.07 13.61 7.12
C HIS A 81 -16.99 14.69 6.95
N GLN A 82 -16.98 15.42 5.84
CA GLN A 82 -15.99 16.45 5.52
C GLN A 82 -14.55 15.92 5.38
N ILE A 83 -14.45 14.73 4.80
CA ILE A 83 -13.21 14.03 4.51
C ILE A 83 -13.03 14.10 2.98
N TYR A 84 -11.92 14.66 2.51
CA TYR A 84 -11.54 14.63 1.10
C TYR A 84 -11.21 13.19 0.67
N THR A 85 -10.94 12.94 -0.61
CA THR A 85 -10.45 11.64 -1.10
C THR A 85 -9.35 11.86 -2.13
N ILE A 86 -8.28 11.05 -2.08
CA ILE A 86 -7.28 10.98 -3.15
C ILE A 86 -7.51 9.65 -3.87
N ILE A 87 -7.83 9.71 -5.15
CA ILE A 87 -7.96 8.50 -5.95
C ILE A 87 -6.56 8.06 -6.36
N ASP A 88 -6.19 6.83 -6.03
CA ASP A 88 -4.86 6.30 -6.31
C ASP A 88 -4.90 5.11 -7.24
N MET A 89 -4.01 5.17 -8.20
CA MET A 89 -3.85 4.06 -9.10
C MET A 89 -2.70 3.14 -8.67
N HIS A 90 -3.07 2.26 -7.74
CA HIS A 90 -2.18 1.36 -7.00
C HIS A 90 -1.57 0.21 -7.83
N THR A 91 -2.22 -0.19 -8.92
CA THR A 91 -1.82 -1.36 -9.73
C THR A 91 -1.89 -1.04 -11.21
N ALA A 92 -0.82 -1.32 -11.95
CA ALA A 92 -0.77 -1.13 -13.41
C ALA A 92 -0.75 -2.47 -14.16
N PRO A 93 -1.26 -2.53 -15.40
CA PRO A 93 -1.08 -3.72 -16.24
C PRO A 93 0.40 -4.09 -16.34
N GLY A 94 0.73 -5.34 -16.01
CA GLY A 94 2.11 -5.84 -15.97
C GLY A 94 2.92 -5.43 -14.73
N GLY A 95 2.36 -4.65 -13.80
CA GLY A 95 3.05 -4.13 -12.62
C GLY A 95 3.98 -2.95 -12.93
N GLN A 96 3.74 -1.82 -12.27
CA GLN A 96 4.62 -0.65 -12.32
C GLN A 96 5.88 -0.80 -11.47
N ASN A 97 5.92 -1.83 -10.63
CA ASN A 97 7.07 -2.21 -9.83
C ASN A 97 7.10 -3.75 -9.71
N GLY A 98 8.13 -4.31 -9.07
CA GLY A 98 8.22 -5.76 -8.82
C GLY A 98 7.60 -6.20 -7.50
N GLY A 99 6.88 -5.32 -6.81
CA GLY A 99 6.33 -5.53 -5.47
C GLY A 99 5.05 -6.36 -5.49
N TRP A 100 4.72 -6.97 -4.35
CA TRP A 100 3.50 -7.77 -4.18
C TRP A 100 2.21 -6.93 -4.30
N HIS A 101 2.29 -5.63 -4.01
CA HIS A 101 1.16 -4.69 -4.01
C HIS A 101 0.76 -4.20 -5.41
N CYS A 102 1.58 -4.41 -6.44
CA CYS A 102 1.29 -3.96 -7.81
C CYS A 102 0.48 -4.97 -8.66
N ASP A 103 0.17 -6.15 -8.12
CA ASP A 103 -0.67 -7.19 -8.75
C ASP A 103 -0.11 -7.77 -10.07
N ALA A 104 1.22 -7.79 -10.21
CA ALA A 104 1.90 -8.43 -11.35
C ALA A 104 2.04 -9.96 -11.19
N GLY A 105 2.12 -10.45 -9.94
CA GLY A 105 2.47 -11.85 -9.62
C GLY A 105 3.92 -12.22 -9.96
N VAL A 106 4.70 -11.30 -10.54
CA VAL A 106 6.11 -11.47 -10.89
C VAL A 106 6.93 -10.27 -10.40
N HIS A 107 8.23 -10.45 -10.23
CA HIS A 107 9.15 -9.42 -9.74
C HIS A 107 9.61 -8.43 -10.83
N ILE A 108 9.14 -8.64 -12.06
CA ILE A 108 9.51 -7.86 -13.24
C ILE A 108 8.40 -6.85 -13.50
N ALA A 109 8.75 -5.58 -13.57
CA ALA A 109 7.81 -4.49 -13.83
C ALA A 109 7.50 -4.40 -15.34
N GLY A 110 6.55 -5.22 -15.82
CA GLY A 110 6.17 -5.30 -17.22
C GLY A 110 5.51 -4.04 -17.79
N PHE A 111 5.00 -3.15 -16.92
CA PHE A 111 4.43 -1.86 -17.32
C PHE A 111 5.40 -1.01 -18.15
N TRP A 112 6.69 -1.03 -17.79
CA TRP A 112 7.72 -0.22 -18.46
C TRP A 112 8.18 -0.81 -19.79
N VAL A 113 7.90 -2.10 -20.03
CA VAL A 113 8.28 -2.81 -21.26
C VAL A 113 7.22 -2.62 -22.36
N HIS A 114 5.95 -2.59 -21.98
CA HIS A 114 4.85 -2.63 -22.95
C HIS A 114 4.15 -1.28 -23.05
N LYS A 115 4.34 -0.58 -24.17
CA LYS A 115 3.66 0.69 -24.47
C LYS A 115 2.13 0.60 -24.33
N ASP A 116 1.52 -0.52 -24.76
CA ASP A 116 0.07 -0.71 -24.63
C ASP A 116 -0.41 -0.66 -23.16
N PHE A 117 0.40 -1.11 -22.19
CA PHE A 117 0.06 -1.03 -20.77
C PHE A 117 0.04 0.43 -20.28
N GLN A 118 0.97 1.25 -20.75
CA GLN A 118 0.99 2.69 -20.49
C GLN A 118 -0.20 3.39 -21.13
N ASP A 119 -0.52 3.04 -22.39
CA ASP A 119 -1.65 3.64 -23.12
C ASP A 119 -2.99 3.31 -22.45
N ARG A 120 -3.16 2.08 -21.93
CA ARG A 120 -4.34 1.71 -21.12
C ARG A 120 -4.44 2.55 -19.85
N ARG A 121 -3.30 2.90 -19.23
CA ARG A 121 -3.28 3.71 -18.02
C ARG A 121 -3.61 5.17 -18.27
N VAL A 122 -3.11 5.74 -19.36
CA VAL A 122 -3.52 7.10 -19.78
C VAL A 122 -5.03 7.13 -20.05
N TRP A 123 -5.54 6.17 -20.83
CA TRP A 123 -6.98 6.06 -21.11
C TRP A 123 -7.82 5.97 -19.83
N LEU A 124 -7.44 5.11 -18.87
CA LEU A 124 -8.18 4.98 -17.62
C LEU A 124 -8.18 6.28 -16.80
N TRP A 125 -7.08 7.02 -16.81
CA TRP A 125 -7.00 8.31 -16.15
C TRP A 125 -7.89 9.38 -16.79
N GLU A 126 -8.03 9.38 -18.12
CA GLU A 126 -9.00 10.25 -18.80
C GLU A 126 -10.43 9.95 -18.35
N GLU A 127 -10.79 8.67 -18.21
CA GLU A 127 -12.12 8.26 -17.76
C GLU A 127 -12.38 8.65 -16.30
N ILE A 128 -11.39 8.45 -15.42
CA ILE A 128 -11.48 8.87 -14.01
C ILE A 128 -11.61 10.40 -13.91
N ALA A 129 -10.79 11.15 -14.67
CA ALA A 129 -10.89 12.61 -14.69
C ALA A 129 -12.26 13.07 -15.21
N ARG A 130 -12.80 12.45 -16.27
CA ARG A 130 -14.15 12.77 -16.78
C ARG A 130 -15.24 12.57 -15.73
N HIS A 131 -15.12 11.52 -14.92
CA HIS A 131 -16.12 11.16 -13.91
C HIS A 131 -16.03 12.06 -12.65
N TYR A 132 -14.82 12.43 -12.22
CA TYR A 132 -14.61 13.13 -10.94
C TYR A 132 -14.29 14.62 -11.03
N LYS A 133 -14.06 15.20 -12.22
CA LYS A 133 -13.62 16.60 -12.39
C LYS A 133 -14.43 17.67 -11.64
N ASP A 134 -15.73 17.44 -11.43
CA ASP A 134 -16.64 18.41 -10.79
C ASP A 134 -16.93 18.05 -9.31
N ASN A 135 -16.29 17.02 -8.75
CA ASN A 135 -16.51 16.58 -7.38
C ASN A 135 -15.50 17.22 -6.39
N PRO A 136 -15.90 18.24 -5.60
CA PRO A 136 -14.98 18.96 -4.72
C PRO A 136 -14.46 18.13 -3.53
N TRP A 137 -15.06 16.97 -3.26
CA TRP A 137 -14.62 16.06 -2.21
C TRP A 137 -13.49 15.13 -2.67
N VAL A 138 -13.17 15.12 -3.95
CA VAL A 138 -11.91 14.57 -4.43
C VAL A 138 -10.86 15.68 -4.32
N ALA A 139 -9.78 15.44 -3.56
CA ALA A 139 -8.67 16.40 -3.46
C ALA A 139 -7.71 16.27 -4.64
N GLY A 140 -7.61 15.07 -5.22
CA GLY A 140 -6.71 14.83 -6.33
C GLY A 140 -6.54 13.37 -6.73
N TYR A 141 -5.59 13.18 -7.64
CA TYR A 141 -5.30 11.94 -8.32
C TYR A 141 -3.84 11.54 -8.12
N ASN A 142 -3.58 10.41 -7.49
CA ASN A 142 -2.26 9.83 -7.41
C ASN A 142 -2.00 8.90 -8.60
N LEU A 143 -1.23 9.42 -9.56
CA LEU A 143 -1.15 8.89 -10.92
C LEU A 143 -0.59 7.47 -10.99
N MET A 144 0.31 7.15 -10.07
CA MET A 144 0.96 5.86 -9.97
C MET A 144 1.55 5.65 -8.57
N ASN A 145 1.20 4.53 -7.94
CA ASN A 145 1.83 4.14 -6.68
C ASN A 145 3.22 3.51 -6.92
N GLU A 146 4.25 4.01 -6.24
CA GLU A 146 5.57 3.37 -6.13
C GLU A 146 6.16 2.85 -7.45
N PRO A 147 6.30 3.67 -8.50
CA PRO A 147 6.92 3.21 -9.73
C PRO A 147 8.38 2.76 -9.47
N ALA A 148 8.81 1.71 -10.17
CA ALA A 148 10.20 1.27 -10.16
C ALA A 148 10.65 0.97 -11.60
N GLU A 149 11.07 2.02 -12.30
CA GLU A 149 11.59 2.00 -13.66
C GLU A 149 13.13 2.03 -13.64
N SER A 150 13.79 1.12 -14.37
CA SER A 150 15.24 0.91 -14.29
C SER A 150 16.08 1.87 -15.13
N HIS A 151 15.51 2.56 -16.12
CA HIS A 151 16.18 3.51 -17.02
C HIS A 151 15.93 4.98 -16.63
N SER A 152 15.31 5.19 -15.46
CA SER A 152 14.96 6.44 -14.77
C SER A 152 14.16 7.52 -15.51
N THR A 153 14.10 7.50 -16.85
CA THR A 153 13.43 8.54 -17.67
C THR A 153 12.03 8.13 -18.12
N GLY A 154 11.73 6.83 -18.14
CA GLY A 154 10.42 6.32 -18.61
C GLY A 154 9.26 6.83 -17.76
N LEU A 155 9.51 7.03 -16.46
CA LEU A 155 8.52 7.58 -15.53
C LEU A 155 8.16 9.03 -15.86
N VAL A 156 9.15 9.88 -16.12
CA VAL A 156 8.93 11.31 -16.45
C VAL A 156 8.13 11.44 -17.75
N HIS A 157 8.51 10.68 -18.79
CA HIS A 157 7.76 10.66 -20.05
C HIS A 157 6.34 10.14 -19.89
N PHE A 158 6.13 9.14 -19.03
CA PHE A 158 4.78 8.70 -18.70
C PHE A 158 3.99 9.81 -18.01
N TYR A 159 4.57 10.50 -17.02
CA TYR A 159 3.95 11.62 -16.31
C TYR A 159 3.59 12.79 -17.21
N ASP A 160 4.44 13.19 -18.14
CA ASP A 160 4.09 14.22 -19.14
C ASP A 160 2.81 13.86 -19.89
N ARG A 161 2.73 12.61 -20.39
CA ARG A 161 1.58 12.13 -21.16
C ARG A 161 0.29 12.07 -20.36
N VAL A 162 0.34 11.52 -19.14
CA VAL A 162 -0.87 11.42 -18.30
C VAL A 162 -1.29 12.77 -17.74
N TYR A 163 -0.33 13.66 -17.44
CA TYR A 163 -0.60 15.03 -17.03
C TYR A 163 -1.37 15.78 -18.11
N GLU A 164 -0.87 15.77 -19.35
CA GLU A 164 -1.54 16.41 -20.49
C GLU A 164 -2.95 15.84 -20.68
N ALA A 165 -3.08 14.50 -20.71
CA ALA A 165 -4.37 13.85 -20.89
C ALA A 165 -5.40 14.27 -19.83
N ILE A 166 -5.03 14.25 -18.54
CA ILE A 166 -5.93 14.68 -17.46
C ILE A 166 -6.24 16.16 -17.57
N ARG A 167 -5.25 17.03 -17.82
CA ARG A 167 -5.44 18.48 -17.85
C ARG A 167 -6.31 18.98 -19.00
N THR A 168 -6.47 18.21 -20.07
CA THR A 168 -7.49 18.51 -21.10
C THR A 168 -8.94 18.31 -20.62
N ILE A 169 -9.13 17.64 -19.48
CA ILE A 169 -10.44 17.24 -18.95
C ILE A 169 -10.71 17.91 -17.59
N ASP A 170 -9.68 18.00 -16.75
CA ASP A 170 -9.74 18.42 -15.35
C ASP A 170 -8.53 19.29 -14.98
N GLU A 171 -8.79 20.59 -14.85
CA GLU A 171 -7.78 21.60 -14.46
C GLU A 171 -7.66 21.78 -12.94
N ASN A 172 -8.62 21.25 -12.17
CA ASN A 172 -8.84 21.64 -10.77
C ASN A 172 -8.17 20.70 -9.78
N HIS A 173 -8.23 19.39 -10.03
CA HIS A 173 -7.73 18.39 -9.08
C HIS A 173 -6.20 18.34 -9.02
N ILE A 174 -5.66 18.17 -7.81
CA ILE A 174 -4.21 18.05 -7.58
C ILE A 174 -3.71 16.73 -8.17
N LEU A 175 -2.58 16.74 -8.89
CA LEU A 175 -1.95 15.51 -9.36
C LEU A 175 -0.79 15.14 -8.44
N PHE A 176 -0.86 13.96 -7.83
CA PHE A 176 0.18 13.43 -6.95
C PHE A 176 1.12 12.53 -7.76
N LEU A 177 2.39 12.92 -7.83
CA LEU A 177 3.45 12.30 -8.63
C LEU A 177 4.44 11.59 -7.70
N ASP A 178 4.39 10.27 -7.66
CA ASP A 178 5.36 9.45 -6.92
C ASP A 178 6.73 9.49 -7.58
N GLY A 179 7.78 9.56 -6.74
CA GLY A 179 9.16 9.37 -7.19
C GLY A 179 9.42 7.96 -7.74
N ASN A 180 10.52 7.79 -8.45
CA ASN A 180 10.95 6.47 -8.93
C ASN A 180 11.48 5.60 -7.77
N THR A 181 11.72 4.32 -8.08
CA THR A 181 12.28 3.32 -7.18
C THR A 181 11.49 3.19 -5.87
N TYR A 182 10.17 3.02 -5.96
CA TYR A 182 9.26 3.00 -4.80
C TYR A 182 9.21 4.36 -4.07
N SER A 183 9.09 5.44 -4.84
CA SER A 183 8.83 6.79 -4.30
C SER A 183 9.94 7.35 -3.41
N ILE A 184 11.20 7.00 -3.71
CA ILE A 184 12.38 7.50 -2.97
C ILE A 184 13.41 8.19 -3.85
N ASP A 185 13.29 8.11 -5.18
CA ASP A 185 14.27 8.65 -6.12
C ASP A 185 13.62 9.67 -7.08
N PHE A 186 14.11 10.91 -7.00
CA PHE A 186 13.70 12.01 -7.87
C PHE A 186 14.85 12.49 -8.77
N SER A 187 15.98 11.78 -8.81
CA SER A 187 17.21 12.22 -9.50
C SER A 187 17.03 12.47 -11.00
N ALA A 188 16.11 11.75 -11.65
CA ALA A 188 15.80 11.92 -13.06
C ALA A 188 14.62 12.89 -13.33
N PHE A 189 14.00 13.44 -12.30
CA PHE A 189 12.94 14.43 -12.47
C PHE A 189 13.56 15.76 -12.92
N PRO A 190 12.90 16.47 -13.85
CA PRO A 190 13.47 17.65 -14.46
C PRO A 190 13.47 18.84 -13.49
N ASP A 191 14.40 19.77 -13.70
CA ASP A 191 14.53 20.95 -12.84
C ASP A 191 13.33 21.91 -12.95
N ASP A 192 12.62 21.88 -14.09
CA ASP A 192 11.42 22.66 -14.35
C ASP A 192 10.13 22.00 -13.80
N ALA A 193 10.23 21.00 -12.94
CA ALA A 193 9.10 20.20 -12.45
C ALA A 193 7.94 21.05 -11.88
N LYS A 194 8.23 22.19 -11.27
CA LYS A 194 7.23 23.10 -10.70
C LYS A 194 6.37 23.79 -11.75
N GLU A 195 7.00 24.21 -12.86
CA GLU A 195 6.35 24.89 -13.98
C GLU A 195 5.74 23.89 -14.96
N ARG A 196 6.41 22.75 -15.14
CA ARG A 196 6.01 21.63 -16.01
C ARG A 196 4.70 20.99 -15.54
N TRP A 197 4.60 20.66 -14.26
CA TRP A 197 3.41 20.03 -13.69
C TRP A 197 2.72 20.95 -12.69
N LYS A 198 1.93 21.90 -13.21
CA LYS A 198 1.13 22.82 -12.37
C LYS A 198 0.03 22.08 -11.61
N ASN A 199 -0.25 22.57 -10.40
CA ASN A 199 -1.23 21.99 -9.49
C ASN A 199 -0.92 20.50 -9.20
N ALA A 200 0.34 20.24 -8.81
CA ALA A 200 0.85 18.92 -8.49
C ALA A 200 1.55 18.89 -7.12
N ALA A 201 1.53 17.71 -6.50
CA ALA A 201 2.30 17.39 -5.31
C ALA A 201 3.20 16.18 -5.60
N PHE A 202 4.38 16.14 -4.98
CA PHE A 202 5.35 15.07 -5.17
C PHE A 202 5.28 14.12 -3.98
N THR A 203 4.97 12.86 -4.28
CA THR A 203 4.78 11.82 -3.28
C THR A 203 6.09 11.11 -3.01
N MET A 204 6.54 11.18 -1.76
CA MET A 204 7.55 10.29 -1.22
C MET A 204 6.88 9.24 -0.34
N GLN A 205 7.50 8.07 -0.21
CA GLN A 205 7.06 7.06 0.75
C GLN A 205 8.11 6.85 1.84
N ALA A 206 7.71 7.18 3.06
CA ALA A 206 8.61 7.17 4.21
C ALA A 206 8.85 5.75 4.76
N GLU A 207 8.07 4.76 4.34
CA GLU A 207 8.21 3.38 4.80
C GLU A 207 9.53 2.69 4.42
N PHE A 208 10.22 3.20 3.38
CA PHE A 208 11.60 2.85 3.05
C PHE A 208 12.64 3.82 3.63
N LEU A 209 12.26 4.68 4.57
CA LEU A 209 13.23 5.38 5.41
C LEU A 209 13.71 4.43 6.50
N GLN A 210 15.01 4.46 6.80
CA GLN A 210 15.63 3.64 7.84
C GLN A 210 14.90 3.78 9.20
N TYR A 211 14.25 4.92 9.42
CA TYR A 211 13.37 5.19 10.56
C TYR A 211 12.15 4.29 10.70
N VAL A 212 11.50 3.93 9.59
CA VAL A 212 10.32 3.07 9.63
C VAL A 212 10.73 1.62 9.88
N VAL A 213 11.95 1.21 9.50
CA VAL A 213 12.50 -0.13 9.76
C VAL A 213 12.63 -0.46 11.26
N TYR A 214 12.71 0.53 12.16
CA TYR A 214 12.61 0.31 13.62
C TYR A 214 11.23 -0.18 14.07
N GLY A 215 10.20 0.09 13.26
CA GLY A 215 8.88 -0.49 13.41
C GLY A 215 8.80 -1.98 13.03
N PHE A 216 9.89 -2.56 12.52
CA PHE A 216 9.92 -3.91 11.94
C PHE A 216 10.84 -4.84 12.75
N PRO A 217 10.61 -6.17 12.69
CA PRO A 217 11.42 -7.14 13.43
C PRO A 217 12.93 -7.12 13.10
N ALA A 218 13.33 -6.61 11.92
CA ALA A 218 14.70 -6.66 11.41
C ALA A 218 15.43 -5.30 11.47
N SER A 219 15.32 -4.57 12.58
CA SER A 219 15.89 -3.23 12.71
C SER A 219 17.41 -3.21 12.96
N PRO A 220 18.21 -2.44 12.19
CA PRO A 220 19.60 -2.12 12.54
C PRO A 220 19.72 -1.02 13.63
N ALA A 221 20.92 -0.87 14.23
CA ALA A 221 21.31 0.07 15.30
C ALA A 221 21.17 1.60 14.91
N PRO A 222 21.28 2.59 15.84
CA PRO A 222 20.43 3.80 15.89
C PRO A 222 20.67 4.94 14.87
N HIS A 223 19.56 5.56 14.48
CA HIS A 223 19.24 6.95 14.04
C HIS A 223 20.29 7.80 13.27
N ASP A 224 20.03 8.03 11.97
CA ASP A 224 20.66 9.10 11.17
C ASP A 224 19.58 10.07 10.60
N ARG A 225 19.42 11.27 11.20
CA ARG A 225 18.39 12.28 10.79
C ARG A 225 18.63 12.78 9.37
N ASP A 226 19.81 12.53 8.83
CA ASP A 226 20.20 12.94 7.50
C ASP A 226 19.44 12.17 6.42
N THR A 227 18.95 10.96 6.69
CA THR A 227 18.22 10.18 5.66
C THR A 227 16.93 10.85 5.20
N TYR A 228 16.10 11.36 6.12
CA TYR A 228 14.87 12.08 5.77
C TYR A 228 15.17 13.37 5.01
N GLN A 229 16.15 14.16 5.48
CA GLN A 229 16.55 15.41 4.85
C GLN A 229 17.12 15.17 3.44
N ARG A 230 17.96 14.15 3.25
CA ARG A 230 18.50 13.77 1.94
C ARG A 230 17.39 13.42 0.95
N LYS A 231 16.38 12.65 1.36
CA LYS A 231 15.27 12.27 0.48
C LYS A 231 14.36 13.44 0.12
N ARG A 232 14.26 14.46 0.98
CA ARG A 232 13.49 15.68 0.70
C ARG A 232 14.26 16.76 -0.05
N ALA A 233 15.58 16.74 0.00
CA ALA A 233 16.43 17.82 -0.49
C ALA A 233 16.07 18.30 -1.90
N TRP A 234 15.83 17.38 -2.84
CA TRP A 234 15.48 17.74 -4.22
C TRP A 234 14.16 18.54 -4.30
N MET A 235 13.13 18.11 -3.55
CA MET A 235 11.82 18.77 -3.51
C MET A 235 11.87 20.11 -2.77
N ASP A 236 12.59 20.15 -1.64
CA ASP A 236 12.69 21.34 -0.79
C ASP A 236 13.48 22.46 -1.49
N GLN A 237 14.58 22.13 -2.16
CA GLN A 237 15.37 23.08 -2.96
C GLN A 237 14.54 23.76 -4.07
N ARG A 238 13.52 23.07 -4.58
CA ARG A 238 12.63 23.55 -5.65
C ARG A 238 11.31 24.13 -5.13
N GLY A 239 11.11 24.13 -3.81
CA GLY A 239 9.88 24.61 -3.18
C GLY A 239 8.64 23.88 -3.67
N LEU A 240 8.73 22.56 -3.87
CA LEU A 240 7.63 21.70 -4.33
C LEU A 240 6.70 21.34 -3.16
N CYS A 241 5.42 21.10 -3.47
CA CYS A 241 4.50 20.52 -2.50
C CYS A 241 4.86 19.05 -2.28
N VAL A 242 5.15 18.66 -1.03
CA VAL A 242 5.56 17.30 -0.68
C VAL A 242 4.45 16.58 0.07
N TRP A 243 4.18 15.36 -0.37
CA TRP A 243 3.21 14.44 0.18
C TRP A 243 3.92 13.17 0.67
N ASN A 244 3.71 12.76 1.93
CA ASN A 244 4.15 11.45 2.39
C ASN A 244 3.03 10.43 2.19
N GLY A 245 3.14 9.62 1.14
CA GLY A 245 2.10 8.71 0.66
C GLY A 245 1.78 7.56 1.59
N GLU A 246 2.80 7.01 2.24
CA GLU A 246 2.68 5.78 3.02
C GLU A 246 3.78 5.73 4.10
N TRP A 247 3.37 5.38 5.31
CA TRP A 247 4.26 5.11 6.44
C TRP A 247 3.51 4.37 7.55
N GLY A 248 4.25 3.73 8.45
CA GLY A 248 3.71 3.14 9.67
C GLY A 248 4.47 1.89 10.10
N PRO A 249 4.55 1.61 11.41
CA PRO A 249 5.11 0.36 11.92
C PRO A 249 4.10 -0.79 11.78
N VAL A 250 4.61 -2.02 11.77
CA VAL A 250 3.78 -3.22 12.02
C VAL A 250 3.71 -3.47 13.52
N TYR A 251 2.71 -4.18 14.04
CA TYR A 251 2.51 -4.45 15.47
C TYR A 251 2.66 -5.93 15.80
N ALA A 252 3.24 -6.21 16.97
CA ALA A 252 3.37 -7.53 17.54
C ALA A 252 2.00 -8.05 17.95
N ARG A 253 1.84 -9.36 17.88
CA ARG A 253 0.59 -10.08 18.11
C ARG A 253 0.85 -11.21 19.10
N ARG A 254 0.02 -11.31 20.13
CA ARG A 254 0.24 -12.20 21.29
C ARG A 254 0.35 -13.67 20.89
N GLU A 255 -0.37 -14.10 19.86
CA GLU A 255 -0.32 -15.45 19.32
C GLU A 255 1.03 -15.82 18.65
N TYR A 256 1.82 -14.83 18.25
CA TYR A 256 3.07 -15.02 17.50
C TYR A 256 4.31 -14.57 18.29
N ASP A 257 4.17 -13.49 19.05
CA ASP A 257 5.24 -12.82 19.79
C ASP A 257 5.16 -13.05 21.31
N GLY A 258 4.07 -13.66 21.80
CA GLY A 258 3.97 -14.08 23.21
C GLY A 258 4.01 -12.91 24.20
N GLU A 259 4.74 -13.09 25.29
CA GLU A 259 4.82 -12.11 26.39
C GLU A 259 5.54 -10.81 25.99
N GLU A 260 6.38 -10.84 24.96
CA GLU A 260 7.11 -9.66 24.46
C GLU A 260 6.21 -8.67 23.70
N THR A 261 4.96 -9.06 23.40
CA THR A 261 4.04 -8.29 22.55
C THR A 261 3.86 -6.84 23.00
N ASP A 262 3.61 -6.64 24.30
CA ASP A 262 3.28 -5.31 24.83
C ASP A 262 4.51 -4.39 24.78
N GLU A 263 5.68 -4.92 25.15
CA GLU A 263 6.95 -4.19 25.10
C GLU A 263 7.35 -3.83 23.65
N ILE A 264 7.21 -4.77 22.71
CA ILE A 264 7.47 -4.52 21.29
C ILE A 264 6.56 -3.40 20.76
N ASN A 265 5.27 -3.46 21.10
CA ASN A 265 4.29 -2.47 20.64
C ASN A 265 4.52 -1.09 21.28
N GLU A 266 4.89 -1.02 22.56
CA GLU A 266 5.25 0.24 23.22
C GLU A 266 6.41 0.94 22.51
N ARG A 267 7.49 0.21 22.18
CA ARG A 267 8.62 0.75 21.42
C ARG A 267 8.18 1.28 20.05
N ARG A 268 7.27 0.57 19.37
CA ARG A 268 6.75 0.96 18.05
C ARG A 268 5.87 2.21 18.12
N TYR A 269 5.10 2.39 19.20
CA TYR A 269 4.35 3.62 19.46
C TYR A 269 5.30 4.80 19.68
N ASN A 270 6.43 4.62 20.39
CA ASN A 270 7.43 5.67 20.56
C ASN A 270 8.08 6.08 19.23
N VAL A 271 8.45 5.11 18.38
CA VAL A 271 8.98 5.40 17.03
C VAL A 271 7.96 6.15 16.17
N LEU A 272 6.68 5.76 16.24
CA LEU A 272 5.62 6.45 15.53
C LEU A 272 5.48 7.91 15.99
N LYS A 273 5.54 8.14 17.31
CA LYS A 273 5.49 9.49 17.89
C LYS A 273 6.63 10.37 17.38
N ASP A 274 7.87 9.86 17.38
CA ASP A 274 9.03 10.60 16.87
C ASP A 274 8.85 10.99 15.39
N GLN A 275 8.23 10.12 14.58
CA GLN A 275 7.94 10.42 13.18
C GLN A 275 6.85 11.49 13.02
N LEU A 276 5.79 11.44 13.84
CA LEU A 276 4.77 12.48 13.85
C LEU A 276 5.35 13.84 14.24
N ASP A 277 6.28 13.89 15.20
CA ASP A 277 6.97 15.10 15.61
C ASP A 277 7.81 15.69 14.46
N ILE A 278 8.49 14.84 13.69
CA ILE A 278 9.22 15.26 12.46
C ILE A 278 8.24 15.82 11.43
N TYR A 279 7.13 15.13 11.17
CA TYR A 279 6.16 15.59 10.18
C TYR A 279 5.50 16.91 10.60
N ALA A 280 5.19 17.08 11.89
CA ALA A 280 4.67 18.32 12.44
C ALA A 280 5.68 19.47 12.29
N LEU A 281 6.95 19.24 12.65
CA LEU A 281 8.04 20.22 12.54
C LEU A 281 8.18 20.73 11.09
N HIS A 282 8.12 19.83 10.11
CA HIS A 282 8.28 20.16 8.70
C HIS A 282 6.96 20.47 7.98
N ARG A 283 5.84 20.52 8.71
CA ARG A 283 4.47 20.66 8.16
C ARG A 283 4.21 19.69 6.99
N LEU A 284 4.80 18.51 7.06
CA LEU A 284 4.64 17.48 6.06
C LEU A 284 3.25 16.89 6.17
N SER A 285 2.54 16.81 5.06
CA SER A 285 1.27 16.12 5.01
C SER A 285 1.51 14.63 4.72
N TRP A 286 0.75 13.75 5.37
CA TRP A 286 1.07 12.31 5.39
C TRP A 286 -0.18 11.41 5.43
N SER A 287 -0.02 10.20 4.90
CA SER A 287 -1.00 9.09 4.96
C SER A 287 -0.43 7.93 5.76
N ILE A 288 -1.07 7.54 6.85
CA ILE A 288 -0.66 6.32 7.56
C ILE A 288 -1.20 5.08 6.84
N TRP A 289 -0.32 4.11 6.64
CA TRP A 289 -0.66 2.77 6.21
C TRP A 289 -0.89 1.92 7.47
N LEU A 290 -2.03 1.30 7.68
CA LEU A 290 -3.30 1.47 6.98
C LEU A 290 -4.45 1.63 7.97
N TYR A 291 -5.66 1.88 7.48
CA TYR A 291 -6.82 2.02 8.35
C TYR A 291 -7.16 0.76 9.12
N LYS A 292 -7.44 -0.30 8.36
CA LYS A 292 -8.15 -1.47 8.82
C LYS A 292 -7.55 -2.70 8.20
N ASP A 293 -7.19 -3.65 9.04
CA ASP A 293 -6.66 -4.94 8.62
C ASP A 293 -7.06 -6.07 9.58
N ILE A 294 -6.31 -7.17 9.54
CA ILE A 294 -6.52 -8.37 10.37
C ILE A 294 -5.69 -8.36 11.67
N GLY A 295 -5.18 -7.19 12.09
CA GLY A 295 -4.50 -7.02 13.37
C GLY A 295 -2.99 -6.77 13.27
N PHE A 296 -2.47 -6.47 12.08
CA PHE A 296 -1.03 -6.35 11.86
C PHE A 296 -0.53 -4.92 11.97
N GLN A 297 -1.05 -4.00 11.17
CA GLN A 297 -0.62 -2.59 11.08
C GLN A 297 -1.80 -1.61 11.28
N GLY A 298 -3.04 -2.06 11.11
CA GLY A 298 -4.24 -1.22 11.14
C GLY A 298 -4.44 -0.40 12.43
N MET A 299 -4.95 0.83 12.26
CA MET A 299 -5.51 1.67 13.34
C MET A 299 -6.74 1.03 13.99
N VAL A 300 -7.50 0.31 13.17
CA VAL A 300 -8.62 -0.55 13.53
C VAL A 300 -8.30 -1.93 12.98
N TYR A 301 -8.74 -2.99 13.63
CA TYR A 301 -8.52 -4.32 13.10
C TYR A 301 -9.62 -5.29 13.46
N VAL A 302 -9.84 -6.29 12.62
CA VAL A 302 -10.88 -7.30 12.82
C VAL A 302 -10.63 -8.07 14.12
N SER A 303 -11.65 -8.20 14.97
CA SER A 303 -11.53 -8.99 16.20
C SER A 303 -11.26 -10.47 15.89
N ARG A 304 -10.42 -11.10 16.72
CA ARG A 304 -10.07 -12.53 16.60
C ARG A 304 -11.27 -13.46 16.79
N ASP A 305 -12.33 -12.99 17.45
CA ASP A 305 -13.54 -13.77 17.67
C ASP A 305 -14.47 -13.84 16.45
N THR A 306 -14.16 -13.09 15.39
CA THR A 306 -15.00 -13.03 14.20
C THR A 306 -14.89 -14.30 13.33
N PRO A 307 -15.91 -14.62 12.53
CA PRO A 307 -15.88 -15.74 11.59
C PRO A 307 -14.68 -15.70 10.63
N CYS A 308 -14.29 -14.51 10.16
CA CYS A 308 -13.13 -14.35 9.27
C CYS A 308 -11.82 -14.80 9.95
N MET A 309 -11.58 -14.39 11.20
CA MET A 309 -10.34 -14.76 11.88
C MET A 309 -10.33 -16.24 12.26
N LYS A 310 -11.49 -16.79 12.63
CA LYS A 310 -11.64 -18.22 12.97
C LYS A 310 -11.42 -19.14 11.78
N ILE A 311 -12.02 -18.83 10.62
CA ILE A 311 -11.94 -19.71 9.45
C ILE A 311 -10.51 -19.76 8.87
N PHE A 312 -9.77 -18.65 8.95
CA PHE A 312 -8.41 -18.57 8.42
C PHE A 312 -7.31 -18.83 9.45
N ASP A 313 -7.64 -19.16 10.70
CA ASP A 313 -6.66 -19.22 11.80
C ASP A 313 -5.44 -20.11 11.49
N LYS A 314 -5.69 -21.36 11.08
CA LYS A 314 -4.63 -22.31 10.69
C LYS A 314 -3.79 -21.81 9.52
N LEU A 315 -4.44 -21.18 8.54
CA LEU A 315 -3.74 -20.64 7.38
C LEU A 315 -2.87 -19.44 7.77
N LEU A 316 -3.35 -18.56 8.66
CA LEU A 316 -2.58 -17.42 9.15
C LEU A 316 -1.36 -17.89 9.96
N GLU A 317 -1.50 -18.92 10.79
CA GLU A 317 -0.39 -19.57 11.47
C GLU A 317 0.63 -20.15 10.47
N GLN A 318 0.15 -20.85 9.42
CA GLN A 318 1.01 -21.37 8.36
C GLN A 318 1.72 -20.25 7.60
N LYS A 319 1.04 -19.15 7.25
CA LYS A 319 1.64 -17.97 6.61
C LYS A 319 2.76 -17.40 7.47
N PHE A 320 2.52 -17.24 8.77
CA PHE A 320 3.49 -16.75 9.73
C PHE A 320 4.71 -17.68 9.83
N ARG A 321 4.49 -18.98 10.03
CA ARG A 321 5.57 -19.96 10.16
C ARG A 321 6.40 -20.09 8.87
N LEU A 322 5.77 -19.97 7.70
CA LEU A 322 6.45 -20.05 6.41
C LEU A 322 7.05 -18.71 5.95
N ALA A 323 6.78 -17.61 6.68
CA ALA A 323 7.24 -16.26 6.36
C ALA A 323 6.98 -15.87 4.88
N VAL A 324 5.75 -16.12 4.42
CA VAL A 324 5.34 -15.87 3.02
C VAL A 324 5.01 -14.41 2.75
N ASP A 325 4.68 -13.63 3.77
CA ASP A 325 4.38 -12.22 3.61
C ASP A 325 5.68 -11.43 3.46
N ALA A 326 5.74 -10.53 2.47
CA ALA A 326 6.93 -9.74 2.22
C ALA A 326 7.11 -8.61 3.25
N TRP A 327 6.00 -8.12 3.80
CA TRP A 327 5.97 -6.97 4.69
C TRP A 327 5.99 -7.42 6.16
N GLY A 328 6.88 -6.84 6.97
CA GLY A 328 6.90 -7.11 8.43
C GLY A 328 7.25 -8.55 8.82
N THR A 329 7.84 -9.33 7.91
CA THR A 329 8.04 -10.76 8.10
C THR A 329 9.05 -11.10 9.19
N ASN A 330 8.79 -12.19 9.90
CA ASN A 330 9.75 -12.85 10.78
C ASN A 330 10.07 -14.23 10.21
N ASP A 331 11.28 -14.40 9.67
CA ASP A 331 11.67 -15.65 9.00
C ASP A 331 12.35 -16.69 9.90
N ARG A 332 12.30 -16.52 11.24
CA ARG A 332 13.03 -17.36 12.20
C ARG A 332 12.86 -18.87 12.00
N TYR A 333 11.67 -19.31 11.59
CA TYR A 333 11.38 -20.73 11.39
C TYR A 333 11.88 -21.32 10.08
N VAL A 334 12.19 -20.48 9.09
CA VAL A 334 12.57 -20.91 7.74
C VAL A 334 13.90 -20.35 7.27
N ARG A 335 14.54 -19.48 8.05
CA ARG A 335 15.83 -18.85 7.72
C ARG A 335 16.87 -19.87 7.26
N HIS A 336 17.00 -20.97 8.00
CA HIS A 336 17.95 -22.05 7.70
C HIS A 336 17.73 -22.73 6.33
N ILE A 337 16.54 -22.63 5.74
CA ILE A 337 16.22 -23.19 4.41
C ILE A 337 16.74 -22.28 3.29
N TYR A 338 16.67 -20.95 3.48
CA TYR A 338 17.00 -19.98 2.45
C TYR A 338 18.42 -19.41 2.58
N GLN A 339 19.02 -19.52 3.76
CA GLN A 339 20.40 -19.09 4.01
C GLN A 339 21.40 -19.73 3.04
N PRO A 340 21.34 -21.04 2.71
CA PRO A 340 22.26 -21.65 1.74
C PRO A 340 22.21 -21.02 0.34
N ILE A 341 21.05 -20.51 -0.10
CA ILE A 341 20.92 -19.82 -1.39
C ILE A 341 21.61 -18.45 -1.33
N ILE A 342 21.45 -17.74 -0.22
CA ILE A 342 22.11 -16.44 0.02
C ILE A 342 23.63 -16.65 0.05
N ASP A 343 24.10 -17.64 0.81
CA ASP A 343 25.52 -17.95 0.97
C ASP A 343 26.15 -18.39 -0.35
N LEU A 344 25.47 -19.24 -1.12
CA LEU A 344 25.90 -19.63 -2.47
C LEU A 344 26.21 -18.41 -3.34
N ILE A 345 25.34 -17.39 -3.35
CA ILE A 345 25.55 -16.18 -4.14
C ILE A 345 26.70 -15.34 -3.56
N LYS A 346 26.75 -15.18 -2.23
CA LYS A 346 27.82 -14.40 -1.56
C LYS A 346 29.20 -15.02 -1.76
N GLU A 347 29.32 -16.33 -1.73
CA GLU A 347 30.59 -17.04 -1.86
C GLU A 347 31.11 -17.08 -3.30
N ASN A 348 30.21 -17.04 -4.29
CA ASN A 348 30.57 -17.26 -5.70
C ASN A 348 30.52 -16.00 -6.58
N MET A 349 30.00 -14.88 -6.09
CA MET A 349 29.91 -13.62 -6.86
C MET A 349 30.65 -12.51 -6.13
N ALA A 350 31.42 -11.69 -6.85
CA ALA A 350 32.02 -10.47 -6.28
C ALA A 350 30.92 -9.50 -5.81
N GLU A 351 31.17 -8.76 -4.72
CA GLU A 351 30.18 -7.85 -4.11
C GLU A 351 29.59 -6.83 -5.10
N VAL A 352 30.43 -6.25 -5.95
CA VAL A 352 30.04 -5.30 -7.01
C VAL A 352 29.01 -5.87 -8.00
N ASN A 353 28.96 -7.19 -8.17
CA ASN A 353 28.06 -7.88 -9.09
C ASN A 353 26.78 -8.41 -8.41
N ARG A 354 26.60 -8.19 -7.11
CA ARG A 354 25.42 -8.65 -6.36
C ARG A 354 24.28 -7.64 -6.36
N SER A 355 24.54 -6.40 -6.77
CA SER A 355 23.55 -5.32 -6.81
C SER A 355 22.71 -5.39 -8.08
N LEU A 356 21.39 -5.46 -7.89
CA LEU A 356 20.41 -5.47 -8.98
C LEU A 356 19.36 -4.39 -8.72
N TYR A 357 18.82 -3.78 -9.76
CA TYR A 357 17.69 -2.87 -9.64
C TYR A 357 16.41 -3.63 -9.19
N PRO A 358 15.57 -3.06 -8.32
CA PRO A 358 15.77 -1.81 -7.58
C PRO A 358 16.82 -1.97 -6.46
N PRO A 359 17.69 -0.97 -6.21
CA PRO A 359 18.79 -1.07 -5.25
C PRO A 359 18.33 -1.25 -3.79
N ILE A 360 17.07 -0.92 -3.48
CA ILE A 360 16.49 -1.15 -2.15
C ILE A 360 16.25 -2.62 -1.81
N TRP A 361 16.33 -3.51 -2.80
CA TRP A 361 16.24 -4.94 -2.55
C TRP A 361 17.64 -5.52 -2.38
N SER A 362 18.05 -5.68 -1.11
CA SER A 362 19.25 -6.43 -0.77
C SER A 362 19.20 -7.85 -1.36
N LEU A 363 20.36 -8.51 -1.41
CA LEU A 363 20.45 -9.89 -1.87
C LEU A 363 19.50 -10.80 -1.09
N GLU A 364 19.48 -10.68 0.24
CA GLU A 364 18.62 -11.45 1.14
C GLU A 364 17.14 -11.18 0.84
N ASN A 365 16.76 -9.90 0.71
CA ASN A 365 15.38 -9.52 0.39
C ASN A 365 14.96 -10.02 -0.99
N ARG A 366 15.88 -10.06 -1.95
CA ARG A 366 15.61 -10.58 -3.30
C ARG A 366 15.41 -12.08 -3.28
N VAL A 367 16.27 -12.83 -2.59
CA VAL A 367 16.08 -14.27 -2.38
C VAL A 367 14.74 -14.52 -1.70
N ALA A 368 14.46 -13.84 -0.58
CA ALA A 368 13.20 -13.96 0.15
C ALA A 368 11.98 -13.68 -0.73
N ARG A 369 12.03 -12.60 -1.53
CA ARG A 369 10.91 -12.22 -2.40
C ARG A 369 10.59 -13.31 -3.41
N LEU A 370 11.61 -13.75 -4.16
CA LEU A 370 11.45 -14.74 -5.23
C LEU A 370 11.06 -16.12 -4.69
N SER A 371 11.70 -16.57 -3.61
CA SER A 371 11.54 -17.92 -3.10
C SER A 371 10.34 -18.06 -2.15
N ARG A 372 10.19 -17.17 -1.16
CA ARG A 372 9.11 -17.26 -0.17
C ARG A 372 7.86 -16.52 -0.61
N THR A 373 8.01 -15.24 -0.93
CA THR A 373 6.84 -14.34 -1.08
C THR A 373 6.12 -14.50 -2.41
N MET A 374 6.76 -15.17 -3.37
CA MET A 374 6.20 -15.46 -4.67
C MET A 374 6.01 -16.96 -4.83
N LEU A 375 7.09 -17.74 -4.90
CA LEU A 375 6.98 -19.17 -5.16
C LEU A 375 6.19 -19.92 -4.08
N VAL A 376 6.54 -19.80 -2.79
CA VAL A 376 5.77 -20.48 -1.73
C VAL A 376 4.35 -19.91 -1.62
N ALA A 377 4.17 -18.59 -1.77
CA ALA A 377 2.86 -17.95 -1.75
C ALA A 377 1.90 -18.46 -2.83
N GLU A 378 2.41 -18.88 -4.00
CA GLU A 378 1.59 -19.49 -5.07
C GLU A 378 0.93 -20.82 -4.66
N PHE A 379 1.52 -21.54 -3.70
CA PHE A 379 0.93 -22.75 -3.13
C PHE A 379 -0.03 -22.40 -2.00
N VAL A 380 0.37 -21.52 -1.08
CA VAL A 380 -0.44 -21.13 0.08
C VAL A 380 -1.77 -20.46 -0.34
N VAL A 381 -1.77 -19.67 -1.42
CA VAL A 381 -3.01 -19.05 -1.95
C VAL A 381 -4.05 -20.07 -2.42
N LYS A 382 -3.62 -21.29 -2.82
CA LYS A 382 -4.54 -22.37 -3.18
C LYS A 382 -5.23 -22.93 -1.94
N GLU A 383 -4.48 -23.11 -0.84
CA GLU A 383 -5.02 -23.54 0.45
C GLU A 383 -5.97 -22.49 1.05
N TRP A 384 -5.65 -21.21 0.86
CA TRP A 384 -6.59 -20.12 1.18
C TRP A 384 -7.91 -20.27 0.43
N ALA A 385 -7.84 -20.49 -0.89
CA ALA A 385 -9.04 -20.66 -1.72
C ALA A 385 -9.83 -21.92 -1.36
N ASP A 386 -9.14 -23.00 -0.99
CA ASP A 386 -9.74 -24.27 -0.59
C ASP A 386 -10.51 -24.16 0.73
N THR A 387 -10.05 -23.30 1.65
CA THR A 387 -10.74 -22.98 2.91
C THR A 387 -12.14 -22.39 2.68
N LEU A 388 -12.39 -21.79 1.51
CA LEU A 388 -13.66 -21.17 1.14
C LEU A 388 -14.56 -22.08 0.30
N LYS A 389 -14.10 -23.29 -0.08
CA LYS A 389 -14.90 -24.21 -0.90
C LYS A 389 -16.10 -24.74 -0.13
N GLY A 390 -17.25 -24.78 -0.80
CA GLY A 390 -18.48 -25.35 -0.25
C GLY A 390 -19.25 -24.45 0.72
N LEU A 391 -18.75 -23.24 1.00
CA LEU A 391 -19.49 -22.27 1.81
C LEU A 391 -20.70 -21.73 1.06
N SER A 392 -21.80 -21.51 1.79
CA SER A 392 -22.99 -20.85 1.29
C SER A 392 -22.76 -19.33 1.16
N PHE A 393 -23.66 -18.66 0.45
CA PHE A 393 -23.63 -17.21 0.32
C PHE A 393 -23.77 -16.50 1.68
N GLU A 394 -24.62 -17.02 2.57
CA GLU A 394 -24.84 -16.50 3.91
C GLU A 394 -23.56 -16.60 4.76
N GLN A 395 -22.84 -17.73 4.64
CA GLN A 395 -21.56 -17.89 5.32
C GLN A 395 -20.50 -16.91 4.78
N PHE A 396 -20.52 -16.63 3.47
CA PHE A 396 -19.64 -15.61 2.90
C PHE A 396 -19.98 -14.20 3.38
N ASP A 397 -21.27 -13.86 3.48
CA ASP A 397 -21.72 -12.57 4.02
C ASP A 397 -21.30 -12.42 5.49
N GLU A 398 -21.44 -13.48 6.29
CA GLU A 398 -21.01 -13.49 7.70
C GLU A 398 -19.49 -13.30 7.86
N ILE A 399 -18.69 -13.98 7.03
CA ILE A 399 -17.23 -13.79 6.98
C ILE A 399 -16.90 -12.35 6.59
N ALA A 400 -17.53 -11.81 5.55
CA ALA A 400 -17.30 -10.43 5.13
C ALA A 400 -17.73 -9.42 6.22
N ALA A 401 -18.84 -9.68 6.92
CA ALA A 401 -19.37 -8.84 7.99
C ALA A 401 -18.42 -8.73 9.20
N SER A 402 -17.41 -9.60 9.29
CA SER A 402 -16.32 -9.48 10.27
C SER A 402 -15.58 -8.14 10.18
N PHE A 403 -15.58 -7.49 9.01
CA PHE A 403 -14.92 -6.20 8.78
C PHE A 403 -15.77 -4.98 9.15
N LYS A 404 -17.04 -5.17 9.52
CA LYS A 404 -17.89 -4.08 10.03
C LYS A 404 -17.25 -3.46 11.28
N PHE A 405 -17.39 -2.16 11.45
CA PHE A 405 -16.70 -1.39 12.48
C PHE A 405 -16.98 -1.90 13.90
N GLU A 406 -18.22 -2.28 14.18
CA GLU A 406 -18.66 -2.85 15.47
C GLU A 406 -18.01 -4.20 15.81
N ASN A 407 -17.46 -4.90 14.81
CA ASN A 407 -16.75 -6.17 14.95
C ASN A 407 -15.22 -5.99 15.00
N CYS A 408 -14.75 -4.74 14.96
CA CYS A 408 -13.34 -4.41 14.97
C CYS A 408 -12.90 -3.88 16.34
N VAL A 409 -11.63 -4.11 16.65
CA VAL A 409 -10.92 -3.55 17.79
C VAL A 409 -10.17 -2.30 17.35
N LYS A 410 -10.13 -1.30 18.22
CA LYS A 410 -9.37 -0.07 18.02
C LYS A 410 -7.98 -0.21 18.62
N ARG A 411 -6.94 0.17 17.88
CA ARG A 411 -5.57 0.24 18.40
C ARG A 411 -5.38 1.54 19.18
N GLU A 412 -5.86 1.58 20.41
CA GLU A 412 -5.86 2.80 21.24
C GLU A 412 -4.47 3.45 21.38
N GLY A 413 -3.39 2.65 21.50
CA GLY A 413 -2.03 3.19 21.54
C GLY A 413 -1.65 4.01 20.30
N LEU A 414 -2.06 3.58 19.11
CA LEU A 414 -1.86 4.32 17.86
C LEU A 414 -2.85 5.49 17.75
N ASN A 415 -4.13 5.25 18.05
CA ASN A 415 -5.19 6.24 17.89
C ASN A 415 -5.03 7.44 18.84
N ASN A 416 -4.48 7.21 20.04
CA ASN A 416 -4.17 8.26 21.00
C ASN A 416 -2.96 9.10 20.58
N LEU A 417 -2.05 8.58 19.76
CA LEU A 417 -0.96 9.38 19.19
C LEU A 417 -1.46 10.29 18.06
N GLY A 418 -2.44 9.82 17.27
CA GLY A 418 -3.05 10.62 16.20
C GLY A 418 -3.85 11.83 16.68
N THR A 419 -4.33 11.82 17.93
CA THR A 419 -5.05 12.93 18.57
C THR A 419 -4.14 13.93 19.28
N ILE A 420 -2.86 13.61 19.50
CA ILE A 420 -1.88 14.52 20.10
C ILE A 420 -1.31 15.44 19.01
N GLY A 421 -1.88 16.63 18.92
CA GLY A 421 -1.42 17.70 18.03
C GLY A 421 -2.57 18.57 17.52
N GLN A 422 -3.47 18.97 18.43
CA GLN A 422 -4.27 20.18 18.25
C GLN A 422 -3.39 21.41 18.41
#